data_AF-A0A7C3YRV1-F1
#
_entry.id   AF-A0A7C3YRV1-F1
#
_cell.length_a   1.000
_cell.length_b   1.000
_cell.length_c   1.000
_cell.angle_alpha   90.00
_cell.angle_beta   90.00
_cell.angle_gamma   90.00
#
_symmetry.space_group_name_H-M   'P 1'
#
loop_
_entity.id
_entity.type
_entity.pdbx_description
1 polymer ?
#
loop_
_entity_poly.entity_id
_entity_poly.type
_entity_poly.pdbx_seq_one_letter_code
_entity_poly.pdbx_strand_id
1 'polypeptide(L)'
;MLKHGRKLSSIVLALLLLCMTVLIAAPQNVLAAEGQPKIVGERVDLREENVKAYQLDNGQIQCDIYPIDIFYRDTDGKLKDIDNTIKAALETDNYILTNTANSWRAYFKDSIGEENAITIKKDKYALEFYLIGSNESIVQKSNSITDPRCDFEKSIAEDNRAVIYKNVFANVDIAYTVFTSALKEDIILRDKSAATTFQFHLKTEGLKLIDKQGKTKFVDEYGNDVFAIDPMYMEDACGKRSDAVSYKIDEDINGYIITITSDTDFINAPDTVFPVRIDPTYVTTGTDYTSDTYVADRYDGTIDRRDDNYYLDDDLRTGKDTTYGVRRTYLRFKLPSGYEYGGITSAELQLRLKSKGTGANDLSA
;
A
#
# COMPACT_ATOMS: atom_id res chain seq x y z
N MET A 1 27.50 94.40 32.90
CA MET A 1 27.52 95.53 31.93
C MET A 1 26.81 95.04 30.67
N LEU A 2 25.58 95.51 30.41
CA LEU A 2 25.24 96.57 29.43
C LEU A 2 25.71 96.17 28.01
N LYS A 3 24.93 96.14 26.92
CA LYS A 3 23.64 96.73 26.50
C LYS A 3 23.29 96.05 25.14
N HIS A 4 22.03 95.67 24.90
CA HIS A 4 21.11 96.24 23.88
C HIS A 4 21.68 96.38 22.45
N GLY A 5 21.05 95.97 21.35
CA GLY A 5 19.70 95.45 21.06
C GLY A 5 19.31 95.71 19.59
N ARG A 6 18.15 95.18 19.16
CA ARG A 6 17.22 95.62 18.06
C ARG A 6 16.51 94.36 17.51
N LYS A 7 15.22 94.07 17.77
CA LYS A 7 13.90 94.70 17.48
C LYS A 7 13.33 94.40 16.08
N LEU A 8 12.03 94.05 16.10
CA LEU A 8 10.98 93.85 15.07
C LEU A 8 10.70 92.36 14.73
N SER A 9 9.46 91.84 14.71
CA SER A 9 8.12 92.43 14.88
C SER A 9 7.07 91.32 15.07
N SER A 10 6.11 91.56 15.97
CA SER A 10 4.65 91.31 15.84
C SER A 10 4.12 89.91 15.46
N ILE A 11 3.45 89.23 16.41
CA ILE A 11 1.97 89.02 16.46
C ILE A 11 1.65 87.97 17.54
N VAL A 12 0.64 88.28 18.35
CA VAL A 12 0.05 87.49 19.44
C VAL A 12 -1.05 86.59 18.89
N LEU A 13 -1.08 85.30 19.23
CA LEU A 13 -2.30 84.61 19.70
C LEU A 13 -1.97 83.24 20.33
N ALA A 14 -2.52 83.01 21.52
CA ALA A 14 -2.38 81.82 22.34
C ALA A 14 -3.22 80.63 21.83
N LEU A 15 -2.75 79.39 22.04
CA LEU A 15 -3.63 78.24 22.30
C LEU A 15 -2.85 77.05 22.90
N LEU A 16 -3.52 76.39 23.84
CA LEU A 16 -3.06 75.33 24.74
C LEU A 16 -2.29 74.18 24.04
N LEU A 17 -1.13 73.79 24.58
CA LEU A 17 -0.55 72.47 24.36
C LEU A 17 -1.18 71.48 25.35
N LEU A 18 -2.22 70.79 24.89
CA LEU A 18 -2.72 69.57 25.53
C LEU A 18 -1.83 68.40 25.06
N CYS A 19 -1.31 67.63 26.01
CA CYS A 19 -0.67 66.35 25.75
C CYS A 19 -1.56 65.45 24.88
N MET A 20 -1.11 65.15 23.67
CA MET A 20 -1.44 63.89 23.01
C MET A 20 -0.16 63.26 22.50
N THR A 21 0.21 62.18 23.16
CA THR A 21 1.11 61.16 22.65
C THR A 21 0.64 60.73 21.26
N VAL A 22 1.42 61.07 20.24
CA VAL A 22 1.26 60.47 18.91
C VAL A 22 1.73 59.03 19.04
N LEU A 23 0.77 58.11 19.15
CA LEU A 23 0.98 56.71 18.82
C LEU A 23 1.32 56.68 17.33
N ILE A 24 2.61 56.52 17.01
CA ILE A 24 3.02 56.18 15.65
C ILE A 24 2.50 54.75 15.44
N ALA A 25 1.35 54.63 14.78
CA ALA A 25 0.91 53.38 14.21
C ALA A 25 1.96 52.99 13.15
N ALA A 26 2.85 52.06 13.51
CA ALA A 26 3.59 51.31 12.53
C ALA A 26 2.58 50.73 11.54
N PRO A 27 2.84 50.74 10.23
CA PRO A 27 1.97 50.02 9.31
C PRO A 27 1.98 48.57 9.78
N GLN A 28 0.83 48.08 10.21
CA GLN A 28 0.60 46.66 10.28
C GLN A 28 0.79 46.18 8.85
N ASN A 29 1.96 45.60 8.57
CA ASN A 29 2.08 44.62 7.51
C ASN A 29 1.12 43.49 7.89
N VAL A 30 -0.14 43.67 7.51
CA VAL A 30 -1.05 42.57 7.26
C VAL A 30 -0.43 41.89 6.04
N LEU A 31 0.58 41.05 6.28
CA LEU A 31 0.80 39.91 5.42
C LEU A 31 -0.50 39.12 5.54
N ALA A 32 -1.42 39.40 4.62
CA ALA A 32 -2.48 38.45 4.33
C ALA A 32 -1.77 37.10 4.16
N ALA A 33 -2.22 36.09 4.90
CA ALA A 33 -1.89 34.73 4.53
C ALA A 33 -2.42 34.57 3.11
N GLU A 34 -1.56 34.70 2.11
CA GLU A 34 -1.91 34.36 0.74
C GLU A 34 -2.42 32.92 0.81
N GLY A 35 -3.68 32.71 0.40
CA GLY A 35 -4.27 31.37 0.41
C GLY A 35 -3.37 30.41 -0.37
N GLN A 36 -3.38 29.14 0.03
CA GLN A 36 -2.66 28.09 -0.71
C GLN A 36 -2.96 28.23 -2.22
N PRO A 37 -1.92 28.23 -3.09
CA PRO A 37 -2.12 28.37 -4.52
C PRO A 37 -3.11 27.32 -5.03
N LYS A 38 -3.96 27.71 -5.99
CA LYS A 38 -5.04 26.82 -6.46
C LYS A 38 -4.60 26.03 -7.67
N ILE A 39 -5.04 24.77 -7.73
CA ILE A 39 -4.88 23.92 -8.90
C ILE A 39 -5.71 24.50 -10.06
N VAL A 40 -5.03 24.81 -11.17
CA VAL A 40 -5.62 25.27 -12.43
C VAL A 40 -5.90 24.11 -13.38
N GLY A 41 -5.08 23.05 -13.31
CA GLY A 41 -5.27 21.85 -14.11
C GLY A 41 -4.16 20.82 -13.90
N GLU A 42 -4.43 19.58 -14.28
CA GLU A 42 -3.43 18.51 -14.27
C GLU A 42 -2.47 18.66 -15.47
N ARG A 43 -1.18 18.47 -15.21
CA ARG A 43 -0.11 18.40 -16.21
C ARG A 43 0.14 16.95 -16.58
N VAL A 44 -0.70 16.40 -17.46
CA VAL A 44 -0.62 14.99 -17.89
C VAL A 44 0.69 14.65 -18.61
N ASP A 45 1.33 15.66 -19.20
CA ASP A 45 2.65 15.58 -19.82
C ASP A 45 3.79 15.39 -18.81
N LEU A 46 3.52 15.63 -17.53
CA LEU A 46 4.45 15.52 -16.42
C LEU A 46 4.17 14.32 -15.50
N ARG A 47 3.28 13.40 -15.91
CA ARG A 47 3.02 12.16 -15.18
C ARG A 47 4.26 11.27 -15.16
N GLU A 48 4.55 10.69 -14.01
CA GLU A 48 5.37 9.50 -13.83
C GLU A 48 4.45 8.38 -13.29
N GLU A 49 4.89 7.11 -13.32
CA GLU A 49 4.06 5.96 -12.94
C GLU A 49 3.43 6.09 -11.54
N ASN A 50 4.10 6.76 -10.61
CA ASN A 50 3.66 7.01 -9.24
C ASN A 50 3.47 8.52 -8.92
N VAL A 51 3.35 9.40 -9.92
CA VAL A 51 3.30 10.86 -9.70
C VAL A 51 2.18 11.53 -10.49
N LYS A 52 1.36 12.33 -9.81
CA LYS A 52 0.47 13.32 -10.45
C LYS A 52 1.07 14.70 -10.34
N ALA A 53 0.99 15.49 -11.42
CA ALA A 53 1.49 16.87 -11.44
C ALA A 53 0.36 17.85 -11.78
N TYR A 54 0.33 18.98 -11.10
CA TYR A 54 -0.71 20.00 -11.24
C TYR A 54 -0.10 21.38 -11.43
N GLN A 55 -0.63 22.14 -12.39
CA GLN A 55 -0.30 23.54 -12.57
C GLN A 55 -1.06 24.37 -11.52
N LEU A 56 -0.35 25.19 -10.75
CA LEU A 56 -0.92 26.15 -9.81
C LEU A 56 -1.09 27.54 -10.47
N ASP A 57 -2.02 28.34 -9.94
CA ASP A 57 -2.38 29.67 -10.44
C ASP A 57 -1.26 30.72 -10.30
N ASN A 58 -0.31 30.48 -9.39
CA ASN A 58 0.90 31.30 -9.21
C ASN A 58 2.08 30.85 -10.08
N GLY A 59 1.88 29.89 -10.99
CA GLY A 59 2.91 29.36 -11.88
C GLY A 59 3.75 28.21 -11.31
N GLN A 60 3.60 27.87 -10.02
CA GLN A 60 4.25 26.70 -9.43
C GLN A 60 3.62 25.38 -9.92
N ILE A 61 4.33 24.28 -9.72
CA ILE A 61 3.83 22.92 -9.94
C ILE A 61 3.69 22.23 -8.59
N GLN A 62 2.54 21.62 -8.34
CA GLN A 62 2.35 20.67 -7.24
C GLN A 62 2.53 19.25 -7.79
N CYS A 63 3.30 18.42 -7.08
CA CYS A 63 3.48 17.01 -7.41
C CYS A 63 3.00 16.14 -6.24
N ASP A 64 2.02 15.29 -6.50
CA ASP A 64 1.55 14.28 -5.56
C ASP A 64 2.29 12.97 -5.87
N ILE A 65 3.10 12.51 -4.91
CA ILE A 65 3.96 11.32 -5.03
C ILE A 65 3.32 10.18 -4.24
N TYR A 66 3.14 9.04 -4.90
CA TYR A 66 2.54 7.85 -4.31
C TYR A 66 3.61 6.78 -4.04
N PRO A 67 3.45 5.95 -2.99
CA PRO A 67 4.40 4.88 -2.68
C PRO A 67 4.33 3.69 -3.63
N ILE A 68 3.30 3.65 -4.48
CA ILE A 68 3.03 2.60 -5.47
C ILE A 68 2.68 3.25 -6.81
N ASP A 69 2.76 2.48 -7.90
CA ASP A 69 2.23 2.93 -9.18
C ASP A 69 0.73 3.22 -9.09
N ILE A 70 0.34 4.34 -9.68
CA ILE A 70 -1.06 4.76 -9.90
C ILE A 70 -1.38 4.86 -11.39
N PHE A 71 -0.36 4.84 -12.24
CA PHE A 71 -0.47 4.76 -13.67
C PHE A 71 0.32 3.58 -14.22
N TYR A 72 -0.14 3.01 -15.34
CA TYR A 72 0.61 2.04 -16.13
C TYR A 72 0.79 2.55 -17.56
N ARG A 73 1.84 2.09 -18.24
CA ARG A 73 2.03 2.38 -19.68
C ARG A 73 1.19 1.44 -20.51
N ASP A 74 0.33 1.99 -21.36
CA ASP A 74 -0.37 1.22 -22.39
C ASP A 74 0.56 0.82 -23.54
N THR A 75 0.03 0.09 -24.52
CA THR A 75 0.78 -0.38 -25.68
C THR A 75 1.32 0.74 -26.57
N ASP A 76 0.76 1.95 -26.47
CA ASP A 76 1.24 3.15 -27.17
C ASP A 76 2.28 3.92 -26.34
N GLY A 77 2.64 3.41 -25.15
CA GLY A 77 3.58 4.03 -24.22
C GLY A 77 2.99 5.17 -23.38
N LYS A 78 1.68 5.40 -23.43
CA LYS A 78 0.99 6.47 -22.69
C LYS A 78 0.64 6.00 -21.29
N LEU A 79 0.78 6.89 -20.31
CA LEU A 79 0.36 6.62 -18.93
C LEU A 79 -1.16 6.70 -18.79
N LYS A 80 -1.75 5.60 -18.29
CA LYS A 80 -3.18 5.41 -18.03
C LYS A 80 -3.38 5.06 -16.56
N ASP A 81 -4.50 5.49 -15.97
CA ASP A 81 -4.85 5.17 -14.59
C ASP A 81 -4.93 3.64 -14.40
N ILE A 82 -4.39 3.16 -13.28
CA ILE A 82 -4.60 1.78 -12.84
C ILE A 82 -6.01 1.65 -12.25
N ASP A 83 -6.75 0.68 -12.75
CA ASP A 83 -8.08 0.29 -12.28
C ASP A 83 -8.12 -1.23 -12.08
N ASN A 84 -7.96 -1.68 -10.84
CA ASN A 84 -7.99 -3.11 -10.51
C ASN A 84 -9.40 -3.64 -10.18
N THR A 85 -10.46 -2.86 -10.44
CA THR A 85 -11.84 -3.33 -10.22
C THR A 85 -12.11 -4.59 -11.03
N ILE A 86 -12.79 -5.58 -10.44
CA ILE A 86 -13.12 -6.83 -11.13
C ILE A 86 -14.30 -6.62 -12.10
N LYS A 87 -14.10 -7.06 -13.34
CA LYS A 87 -15.08 -7.07 -14.43
C LYS A 87 -15.21 -8.47 -15.05
N ALA A 88 -16.21 -8.65 -15.89
CA ALA A 88 -16.32 -9.85 -16.73
C ALA A 88 -15.19 -9.87 -17.77
N ALA A 89 -14.59 -11.03 -18.01
CA ALA A 89 -13.50 -11.22 -18.95
C ALA A 89 -14.02 -11.42 -20.40
N LEU A 90 -14.68 -10.40 -20.95
CA LEU A 90 -15.33 -10.47 -22.28
C LEU A 90 -14.35 -10.60 -23.47
N GLU A 91 -13.05 -10.41 -23.22
CA GLU A 91 -12.00 -10.54 -24.23
C GLU A 91 -11.55 -11.99 -24.48
N THR A 92 -12.05 -12.96 -23.73
CA THR A 92 -11.62 -14.36 -23.79
C THR A 92 -12.75 -15.30 -23.40
N ASP A 93 -12.91 -16.39 -24.14
CA ASP A 93 -13.94 -17.40 -23.83
C ASP A 93 -13.53 -18.35 -22.67
N ASN A 94 -12.27 -18.29 -22.22
CA ASN A 94 -11.71 -19.23 -21.26
C ASN A 94 -11.86 -18.78 -19.80
N TYR A 95 -12.16 -17.51 -19.54
CA TYR A 95 -12.17 -16.94 -18.19
C TYR A 95 -13.47 -16.17 -17.94
N ILE A 96 -13.90 -16.10 -16.68
CA ILE A 96 -15.15 -15.44 -16.27
C ILE A 96 -14.88 -14.02 -15.78
N LEU A 97 -13.85 -13.85 -14.94
CA LEU A 97 -13.54 -12.57 -14.28
C LEU A 97 -12.09 -12.15 -14.49
N THR A 98 -11.85 -10.84 -14.43
CA THR A 98 -10.53 -10.24 -14.57
C THR A 98 -10.50 -8.81 -14.01
N ASN A 99 -9.32 -8.26 -13.70
CA ASN A 99 -9.14 -6.85 -13.35
C ASN A 99 -9.29 -5.92 -14.56
N THR A 100 -9.60 -4.64 -14.33
CA THR A 100 -10.05 -3.72 -15.39
C THR A 100 -8.91 -3.18 -16.26
N ALA A 101 -7.87 -2.61 -15.67
CA ALA A 101 -6.73 -1.97 -16.34
C ALA A 101 -5.50 -1.87 -15.41
N ASN A 102 -4.39 -2.48 -15.81
CA ASN A 102 -3.10 -2.42 -15.13
C ASN A 102 -2.00 -2.88 -16.11
N SER A 103 -0.72 -2.73 -15.76
CA SER A 103 0.43 -3.28 -16.49
C SER A 103 0.44 -4.82 -16.58
N TRP A 104 -0.38 -5.47 -15.76
CA TRP A 104 -0.58 -6.91 -15.74
C TRP A 104 -2.06 -7.25 -15.54
N ARG A 105 -2.43 -8.49 -15.84
CA ARG A 105 -3.81 -8.98 -15.73
C ARG A 105 -3.89 -10.24 -14.87
N ALA A 106 -4.91 -10.29 -14.02
CA ALA A 106 -5.36 -11.52 -13.37
C ALA A 106 -6.59 -12.05 -14.13
N TYR A 107 -6.61 -13.33 -14.46
CA TYR A 107 -7.75 -14.00 -15.06
C TYR A 107 -8.20 -15.17 -14.19
N PHE A 108 -9.52 -15.32 -14.07
CA PHE A 108 -10.16 -16.29 -13.17
C PHE A 108 -11.19 -17.12 -13.94
N LYS A 109 -11.00 -18.44 -13.97
CA LYS A 109 -11.96 -19.40 -14.54
C LYS A 109 -13.14 -19.64 -13.63
N ASP A 110 -14.14 -20.31 -14.17
CA ASP A 110 -15.33 -20.73 -13.43
C ASP A 110 -14.94 -21.60 -12.23
N SER A 111 -14.21 -22.70 -12.45
CA SER A 111 -13.71 -23.57 -11.37
C SER A 111 -12.23 -23.40 -11.06
N ILE A 112 -11.89 -23.34 -9.77
CA ILE A 112 -10.49 -23.23 -9.29
C ILE A 112 -9.65 -24.49 -9.55
N GLY A 113 -10.30 -25.64 -9.75
CA GLY A 113 -9.63 -26.93 -9.98
C GLY A 113 -9.33 -27.24 -11.45
N GLU A 114 -9.81 -26.39 -12.37
CA GLU A 114 -9.50 -26.53 -13.79
C GLU A 114 -8.06 -26.10 -14.07
N GLU A 115 -7.39 -26.76 -15.03
CA GLU A 115 -6.08 -26.30 -15.51
C GLU A 115 -6.14 -24.81 -15.84
N ASN A 116 -5.07 -24.07 -15.52
CA ASN A 116 -4.97 -22.61 -15.62
C ASN A 116 -6.18 -21.82 -15.10
N ALA A 117 -6.79 -22.26 -14.00
CA ALA A 117 -7.89 -21.58 -13.34
C ALA A 117 -7.57 -20.12 -12.98
N ILE A 118 -6.36 -19.88 -12.50
CA ILE A 118 -5.86 -18.57 -12.14
C ILE A 118 -4.64 -18.27 -13.01
N THR A 119 -4.68 -17.14 -13.71
CA THR A 119 -3.57 -16.71 -14.58
C THR A 119 -3.17 -15.29 -14.28
N ILE A 120 -1.91 -15.10 -13.88
CA ILE A 120 -1.25 -13.80 -13.75
C ILE A 120 -0.42 -13.58 -15.02
N LYS A 121 -0.78 -12.58 -15.83
CA LYS A 121 -0.09 -12.27 -17.09
C LYS A 121 0.52 -10.88 -17.06
N LYS A 122 1.82 -10.77 -17.35
CA LYS A 122 2.57 -9.52 -17.47
C LYS A 122 3.43 -9.58 -18.73
N ASP A 123 3.19 -8.68 -19.68
CA ASP A 123 3.85 -8.68 -20.99
C ASP A 123 3.72 -10.05 -21.71
N LYS A 124 4.87 -10.69 -22.01
CA LYS A 124 4.97 -12.02 -22.62
C LYS A 124 5.01 -13.16 -21.59
N TYR A 125 5.00 -12.85 -20.30
CA TYR A 125 5.18 -13.81 -19.22
C TYR A 125 3.86 -14.13 -18.52
N ALA A 126 3.74 -15.35 -18.02
CA ALA A 126 2.59 -15.76 -17.22
C ALA A 126 2.94 -16.75 -16.12
N LEU A 127 2.18 -16.68 -15.02
CA LEU A 127 2.02 -17.75 -14.04
C LEU A 127 0.59 -18.27 -14.17
N GLU A 128 0.43 -19.56 -14.42
CA GLU A 128 -0.85 -20.24 -14.51
C GLU A 128 -0.93 -21.28 -13.40
N PHE A 129 -1.94 -21.22 -12.55
CA PHE A 129 -2.08 -22.20 -11.47
C PHE A 129 -3.53 -22.59 -11.21
N TYR A 130 -3.68 -23.76 -10.61
CA TYR A 130 -4.97 -24.32 -10.22
C TYR A 130 -4.83 -25.20 -8.99
N LEU A 131 -5.92 -25.32 -8.23
CA LEU A 131 -5.94 -26.06 -6.98
C LEU A 131 -6.20 -27.55 -7.25
N ILE A 132 -5.29 -28.40 -6.80
CA ILE A 132 -5.38 -29.85 -6.99
C ILE A 132 -6.39 -30.44 -6.00
N GLY A 133 -7.32 -31.23 -6.51
CA GLY A 133 -8.27 -32.00 -5.69
C GLY A 133 -9.42 -31.18 -5.11
N SER A 134 -9.62 -29.94 -5.56
CA SER A 134 -10.72 -29.09 -5.09
C SER A 134 -12.09 -29.66 -5.50
N ASN A 135 -13.12 -29.28 -4.75
CA ASN A 135 -14.50 -29.38 -5.21
C ASN A 135 -14.74 -28.47 -6.42
N GLU A 136 -15.83 -28.70 -7.15
CA GLU A 136 -16.36 -27.70 -8.08
C GLU A 136 -16.77 -26.46 -7.28
N SER A 137 -16.11 -25.33 -7.57
CA SER A 137 -16.33 -24.07 -6.89
C SER A 137 -16.33 -22.95 -7.91
N ILE A 138 -17.49 -22.31 -8.07
CA ILE A 138 -17.71 -21.25 -9.07
C ILE A 138 -17.13 -19.93 -8.56
N VAL A 139 -16.36 -19.25 -9.41
CA VAL A 139 -15.83 -17.92 -9.11
C VAL A 139 -16.95 -16.90 -8.96
N GLN A 140 -16.85 -16.08 -7.93
CA GLN A 140 -17.76 -14.97 -7.68
C GLN A 140 -16.96 -13.70 -7.39
N LYS A 141 -17.56 -12.53 -7.64
CA LYS A 141 -17.04 -11.30 -7.03
C LYS A 141 -17.18 -11.39 -5.51
N SER A 142 -16.23 -10.84 -4.78
CA SER A 142 -16.16 -10.94 -3.32
C SER A 142 -17.38 -10.36 -2.58
N ASN A 143 -18.10 -9.41 -3.18
CA ASN A 143 -19.35 -8.86 -2.63
C ASN A 143 -20.49 -9.90 -2.51
N SER A 144 -20.28 -11.13 -2.98
CA SER A 144 -21.14 -12.28 -2.68
C SER A 144 -20.99 -12.79 -1.23
N ILE A 145 -19.99 -12.32 -0.48
CA ILE A 145 -19.85 -12.56 0.96
C ILE A 145 -20.83 -11.61 1.67
N THR A 146 -22.00 -12.12 2.05
CA THR A 146 -23.08 -11.30 2.64
C THR A 146 -23.07 -11.28 4.16
N ASP A 147 -22.33 -12.17 4.81
CA ASP A 147 -22.25 -12.31 6.27
C ASP A 147 -20.78 -12.52 6.70
N PRO A 148 -19.95 -11.46 6.70
CA PRO A 148 -18.57 -11.55 7.10
C PRO A 148 -18.47 -11.78 8.62
N ARG A 149 -17.61 -12.72 9.03
CA ARG A 149 -17.49 -13.16 10.44
C ARG A 149 -16.40 -12.44 11.22
N CYS A 150 -15.57 -11.67 10.52
CA CYS A 150 -14.44 -10.92 11.09
C CYS A 150 -14.05 -9.75 10.17
N ASP A 151 -13.10 -8.93 10.62
CA ASP A 151 -12.69 -7.72 9.91
C ASP A 151 -12.04 -8.00 8.56
N PHE A 152 -11.23 -9.06 8.42
CA PHE A 152 -10.63 -9.37 7.13
C PHE A 152 -11.64 -9.88 6.10
N GLU A 153 -12.63 -10.70 6.52
CA GLU A 153 -13.71 -11.12 5.62
C GLU A 153 -14.56 -9.93 5.19
N LYS A 154 -14.80 -8.98 6.09
CA LYS A 154 -15.49 -7.73 5.77
C LYS A 154 -14.69 -6.92 4.76
N SER A 155 -13.37 -6.77 4.96
CA SER A 155 -12.49 -6.08 4.03
C SER A 155 -12.53 -6.71 2.64
N ILE A 156 -12.50 -8.05 2.55
CA ILE A 156 -12.59 -8.77 1.26
C ILE A 156 -13.96 -8.53 0.61
N ALA A 157 -15.05 -8.63 1.39
CA ALA A 157 -16.42 -8.46 0.91
C ALA A 157 -16.68 -7.06 0.33
N GLU A 158 -16.07 -6.03 0.92
CA GLU A 158 -16.19 -4.63 0.49
C GLU A 158 -15.20 -4.26 -0.64
N ASP A 159 -14.23 -5.14 -0.96
CA ASP A 159 -13.20 -4.87 -1.96
C ASP A 159 -13.65 -5.27 -3.37
N ASN A 160 -13.91 -4.26 -4.22
CA ASN A 160 -14.33 -4.47 -5.60
C ASN A 160 -13.22 -5.03 -6.52
N ARG A 161 -12.00 -5.21 -6.01
CA ARG A 161 -10.84 -5.83 -6.69
C ARG A 161 -10.69 -7.31 -6.36
N ALA A 162 -11.63 -7.88 -5.59
CA ALA A 162 -11.54 -9.25 -5.11
C ALA A 162 -12.56 -10.20 -5.75
N VAL A 163 -12.14 -11.46 -5.87
CA VAL A 163 -12.97 -12.62 -6.23
C VAL A 163 -12.89 -13.68 -5.14
N ILE A 164 -13.86 -14.58 -5.08
CA ILE A 164 -13.90 -15.69 -4.14
C ILE A 164 -14.38 -16.99 -4.81
N TYR A 165 -13.71 -18.08 -4.46
CA TYR A 165 -14.10 -19.46 -4.68
C TYR A 165 -14.53 -20.05 -3.34
N LYS A 166 -15.81 -20.39 -3.19
CA LYS A 166 -16.37 -20.92 -1.93
C LYS A 166 -16.40 -22.44 -1.92
N ASN A 167 -16.17 -23.04 -0.75
CA ASN A 167 -16.20 -24.48 -0.51
C ASN A 167 -15.25 -25.26 -1.43
N VAL A 168 -14.07 -24.71 -1.72
CA VAL A 168 -13.04 -25.37 -2.54
C VAL A 168 -12.58 -26.69 -1.89
N PHE A 169 -12.64 -26.74 -0.57
CA PHE A 169 -12.68 -27.96 0.24
C PHE A 169 -13.74 -27.82 1.32
N ALA A 170 -14.01 -28.88 2.08
CA ALA A 170 -14.84 -28.78 3.26
C ALA A 170 -14.27 -27.70 4.20
N ASN A 171 -15.10 -26.70 4.52
CA ASN A 171 -14.74 -25.58 5.40
C ASN A 171 -13.54 -24.75 4.91
N VAL A 172 -13.27 -24.69 3.60
CA VAL A 172 -12.23 -23.84 3.00
C VAL A 172 -12.80 -23.04 1.84
N ASP A 173 -12.55 -21.73 1.87
CA ASP A 173 -12.73 -20.83 0.74
C ASP A 173 -11.39 -20.25 0.32
N ILE A 174 -11.27 -19.77 -0.92
CA ILE A 174 -10.11 -19.03 -1.38
C ILE A 174 -10.57 -17.73 -2.02
N ALA A 175 -10.06 -16.61 -1.52
CA ALA A 175 -10.25 -15.30 -2.12
C ALA A 175 -8.97 -14.83 -2.79
N TYR A 176 -9.12 -14.04 -3.86
CA TYR A 176 -8.01 -13.39 -4.53
C TYR A 176 -8.29 -11.89 -4.65
N THR A 177 -7.34 -11.05 -4.26
CA THR A 177 -7.45 -9.59 -4.35
C THR A 177 -6.35 -9.02 -5.26
N VAL A 178 -6.75 -8.27 -6.29
CA VAL A 178 -5.83 -7.68 -7.26
C VAL A 178 -5.32 -6.32 -6.77
N PHE A 179 -4.03 -6.22 -6.45
CA PHE A 179 -3.34 -4.97 -6.10
C PHE A 179 -2.59 -4.39 -7.29
N THR A 180 -1.98 -3.21 -7.10
CA THR A 180 -1.15 -2.56 -8.13
C THR A 180 -0.07 -3.49 -8.67
N SER A 181 0.63 -4.21 -7.79
CA SER A 181 1.78 -5.06 -8.15
C SER A 181 1.73 -6.45 -7.52
N ALA A 182 0.56 -6.91 -7.09
CA ALA A 182 0.41 -8.22 -6.45
C ALA A 182 -0.97 -8.82 -6.68
N LEU A 183 -1.02 -10.15 -6.80
CA LEU A 183 -2.22 -10.93 -6.57
C LEU A 183 -2.11 -11.52 -5.16
N LYS A 184 -2.90 -10.96 -4.24
CA LYS A 184 -3.02 -11.51 -2.89
C LYS A 184 -3.99 -12.68 -2.92
N GLU A 185 -3.62 -13.82 -2.37
CA GLU A 185 -4.51 -14.96 -2.16
C GLU A 185 -4.76 -15.10 -0.65
N ASP A 186 -6.01 -15.32 -0.25
CA ASP A 186 -6.42 -15.60 1.12
C ASP A 186 -7.10 -16.96 1.14
N ILE A 187 -6.43 -18.01 1.65
CA ILE A 187 -7.03 -19.32 1.94
C ILE A 187 -7.71 -19.26 3.30
N ILE A 188 -9.03 -19.28 3.31
CA ILE A 188 -9.86 -19.03 4.48
C ILE A 188 -10.34 -20.36 5.06
N LEU A 189 -9.77 -20.76 6.20
CA LEU A 189 -10.20 -21.90 7.00
C LEU A 189 -11.40 -21.48 7.84
N ARG A 190 -12.58 -22.03 7.53
CA ARG A 190 -13.86 -21.67 8.18
C ARG A 190 -13.94 -22.16 9.63
N ASP A 191 -13.32 -23.30 9.93
CA ASP A 191 -13.19 -23.88 11.28
C ASP A 191 -12.00 -24.87 11.36
N LYS A 192 -11.76 -25.45 12.55
CA LYS A 192 -10.64 -26.37 12.84
C LYS A 192 -10.64 -27.69 12.05
N SER A 193 -11.74 -28.05 11.39
CA SER A 193 -11.84 -29.27 10.59
C SER A 193 -11.43 -29.06 9.13
N ALA A 194 -11.13 -27.80 8.74
CA ALA A 194 -10.60 -27.46 7.43
C ALA A 194 -9.30 -28.21 7.12
N ALA A 195 -9.05 -28.44 5.83
CA ALA A 195 -7.77 -28.97 5.38
C ALA A 195 -6.62 -28.05 5.81
N THR A 196 -5.46 -28.64 6.13
CA THR A 196 -4.27 -27.90 6.58
C THR A 196 -3.13 -27.91 5.55
N THR A 197 -3.34 -28.59 4.41
CA THR A 197 -2.39 -28.69 3.31
C THR A 197 -3.12 -28.42 2.00
N PHE A 198 -2.52 -27.60 1.14
CA PHE A 198 -3.08 -27.19 -0.16
C PHE A 198 -2.03 -27.38 -1.24
N GLN A 199 -2.41 -28.01 -2.35
CA GLN A 199 -1.50 -28.24 -3.47
C GLN A 199 -1.98 -27.49 -4.69
N PHE A 200 -1.13 -26.62 -5.23
CA PHE A 200 -1.37 -25.92 -6.47
C PHE A 200 -0.42 -26.46 -7.52
N HIS A 201 -0.95 -26.84 -8.68
CA HIS A 201 -0.09 -27.02 -9.84
C HIS A 201 0.18 -25.63 -10.43
N LEU A 202 1.45 -25.34 -10.71
CA LEU A 202 1.92 -24.09 -11.27
C LEU A 202 2.66 -24.35 -12.58
N LYS A 203 2.25 -23.64 -13.63
CA LYS A 203 2.94 -23.59 -14.92
C LYS A 203 3.40 -22.16 -15.18
N THR A 204 4.54 -22.03 -15.85
CA THR A 204 5.18 -20.74 -16.12
C THR A 204 5.38 -20.56 -17.62
N GLU A 205 5.08 -19.38 -18.15
CA GLU A 205 5.37 -19.03 -19.55
C GLU A 205 6.54 -18.06 -19.63
N GLY A 206 7.62 -18.47 -20.33
CA GLY A 206 8.80 -17.63 -20.56
C GLY A 206 9.64 -17.34 -19.32
N LEU A 207 9.43 -18.09 -18.23
CA LEU A 207 10.07 -17.87 -16.94
C LEU A 207 10.71 -19.14 -16.39
N LYS A 208 11.73 -18.95 -15.56
CA LYS A 208 12.37 -20.00 -14.77
C LYS A 208 12.17 -19.72 -13.28
N LEU A 209 11.82 -20.76 -12.53
CA LEU A 209 11.76 -20.70 -11.08
C LEU A 209 13.17 -20.75 -10.48
N ILE A 210 13.44 -19.87 -9.52
CA ILE A 210 14.63 -19.87 -8.67
C ILE A 210 14.16 -19.77 -7.22
N ASP A 211 14.43 -20.79 -6.42
CA ASP A 211 14.22 -20.75 -4.97
C ASP A 211 15.56 -20.55 -4.24
N LYS A 212 15.62 -19.52 -3.39
CA LYS A 212 16.73 -19.25 -2.49
C LYS A 212 16.21 -18.89 -1.11
N GLN A 213 16.45 -19.77 -0.13
CA GLN A 213 16.18 -19.52 1.29
C GLN A 213 14.73 -19.07 1.57
N GLY A 214 13.74 -19.70 0.94
CA GLY A 214 12.32 -19.41 1.15
C GLY A 214 11.79 -18.20 0.38
N LYS A 215 12.63 -17.57 -0.45
CA LYS A 215 12.22 -16.56 -1.43
C LYS A 215 12.21 -17.18 -2.82
N THR A 216 11.03 -17.60 -3.26
CA THR A 216 10.83 -18.09 -4.62
C THR A 216 10.66 -16.93 -5.57
N LYS A 217 11.45 -16.92 -6.64
CA LYS A 217 11.40 -15.92 -7.71
C LYS A 217 11.20 -16.61 -9.06
N PHE A 218 10.56 -15.91 -9.97
CA PHE A 218 10.39 -16.30 -11.36
C PHE A 218 11.13 -15.29 -12.21
N VAL A 219 12.19 -15.76 -12.88
CA VAL A 219 13.09 -14.91 -13.65
C VAL A 219 12.94 -15.13 -15.14
N ASP A 220 13.17 -14.08 -15.91
CA ASP A 220 13.21 -14.18 -17.37
C ASP A 220 14.52 -14.82 -17.88
N GLU A 221 14.63 -14.93 -19.20
CA GLU A 221 15.82 -15.45 -19.89
C GLU A 221 17.10 -14.63 -19.65
N TYR A 222 16.98 -13.38 -19.21
CA TYR A 222 18.09 -12.49 -18.89
C TYR A 222 18.45 -12.49 -17.40
N GLY A 223 17.68 -13.20 -16.57
CA GLY A 223 17.86 -13.27 -15.12
C GLY A 223 17.22 -12.12 -14.35
N ASN A 224 16.32 -11.34 -14.97
CA ASN A 224 15.54 -10.32 -14.27
C ASN A 224 14.36 -10.97 -13.54
N ASP A 225 14.10 -10.53 -12.30
CA ASP A 225 12.94 -10.99 -11.54
C ASP A 225 11.65 -10.41 -12.15
N VAL A 226 10.68 -11.27 -12.46
CA VAL A 226 9.37 -10.88 -13.02
C VAL A 226 8.25 -11.08 -12.01
N PHE A 227 8.27 -12.22 -11.33
CA PHE A 227 7.36 -12.53 -10.22
C PHE A 227 8.12 -13.07 -9.02
N ALA A 228 7.51 -12.99 -7.85
CA ALA A 228 7.99 -13.62 -6.62
C ALA A 228 6.82 -14.15 -5.79
N ILE A 229 7.10 -15.14 -4.95
CA ILE A 229 6.21 -15.58 -3.88
C ILE A 229 6.76 -14.99 -2.59
N ASP A 230 5.94 -14.20 -1.91
CA ASP A 230 6.30 -13.62 -0.62
C ASP A 230 6.17 -14.66 0.51
N PRO A 231 6.87 -14.44 1.65
CA PRO A 231 6.69 -15.28 2.83
C PRO A 231 5.22 -15.37 3.23
N MET A 232 4.76 -16.59 3.53
CA MET A 232 3.39 -16.87 3.91
C MET A 232 3.24 -16.77 5.43
N TYR A 233 2.09 -16.28 5.88
CA TYR A 233 1.70 -16.31 7.28
C TYR A 233 0.21 -16.67 7.38
N MET A 234 -0.24 -16.92 8.60
CA MET A 234 -1.66 -17.10 8.90
C MET A 234 -2.10 -16.20 10.04
N GLU A 235 -3.34 -15.75 9.97
CA GLU A 235 -3.96 -14.85 10.94
C GLU A 235 -5.37 -15.32 11.29
N ASP A 236 -5.72 -15.32 12.56
CA ASP A 236 -7.06 -15.66 13.03
C ASP A 236 -8.02 -14.45 12.97
N ALA A 237 -9.30 -14.67 13.28
CA ALA A 237 -10.34 -13.65 13.22
C ALA A 237 -10.12 -12.46 14.18
N CYS A 238 -9.25 -12.62 15.18
CA CYS A 238 -8.89 -11.59 16.15
C CYS A 238 -7.51 -10.95 15.89
N GLY A 239 -6.84 -11.30 14.79
CA GLY A 239 -5.53 -10.76 14.42
C GLY A 239 -4.34 -11.47 15.08
N LYS A 240 -4.55 -12.63 15.73
CA LYS A 240 -3.44 -13.47 16.21
C LYS A 240 -2.72 -14.04 14.99
N ARG A 241 -1.39 -13.97 14.95
CA ARG A 241 -0.57 -14.34 13.77
C ARG A 241 0.36 -15.52 14.05
N SER A 242 0.58 -16.36 13.04
CA SER A 242 1.70 -17.32 12.96
C SER A 242 2.44 -17.18 11.63
N ASP A 243 3.77 -17.10 11.70
CA ASP A 243 4.67 -17.11 10.54
C ASP A 243 5.23 -18.52 10.25
N ALA A 244 4.69 -19.56 10.91
CA ALA A 244 5.12 -20.95 10.73
C ALA A 244 4.41 -21.68 9.57
N VAL A 245 3.71 -20.93 8.70
CA VAL A 245 3.23 -21.44 7.41
C VAL A 245 4.44 -21.67 6.52
N SER A 246 4.48 -22.82 5.86
CA SER A 246 5.56 -23.18 4.94
C SER A 246 5.01 -23.61 3.60
N TYR A 247 5.84 -23.52 2.56
CA TYR A 247 5.54 -24.14 1.29
C TYR A 247 6.75 -24.91 0.77
N LYS A 248 6.48 -25.92 -0.05
CA LYS A 248 7.47 -26.71 -0.78
C LYS A 248 7.12 -26.68 -2.26
N ILE A 249 8.13 -26.62 -3.10
CA ILE A 249 7.98 -26.68 -4.56
C ILE A 249 8.68 -27.94 -5.07
N ASP A 250 7.92 -28.78 -5.76
CA ASP A 250 8.43 -29.97 -6.45
C ASP A 250 8.26 -29.80 -7.96
N GLU A 251 9.23 -30.27 -8.74
CA GLU A 251 9.09 -30.33 -10.20
C GLU A 251 8.02 -31.37 -10.58
N ASP A 252 7.21 -31.04 -11.59
CA ASP A 252 6.26 -31.96 -12.21
C ASP A 252 6.43 -31.94 -13.74
N ILE A 253 5.89 -32.94 -14.43
CA ILE A 253 6.09 -33.12 -15.88
C ILE A 253 5.66 -31.90 -16.71
N ASN A 254 4.74 -31.08 -16.20
CA ASN A 254 4.19 -29.90 -16.86
C ASN A 254 4.35 -28.60 -16.05
N GLY A 255 5.30 -28.53 -15.13
CA GLY A 255 5.55 -27.34 -14.33
C GLY A 255 6.05 -27.68 -12.94
N TYR A 256 5.34 -27.20 -11.93
CA TYR A 256 5.70 -27.36 -10.52
C TYR A 256 4.44 -27.66 -9.70
N ILE A 257 4.61 -28.35 -8.57
CA ILE A 257 3.58 -28.47 -7.54
C ILE A 257 4.04 -27.68 -6.33
N ILE A 258 3.27 -26.64 -5.97
CA ILE A 258 3.44 -25.88 -4.74
C ILE A 258 2.55 -26.51 -3.67
N THR A 259 3.15 -27.07 -2.64
CA THR A 259 2.45 -27.61 -1.47
C THR A 259 2.57 -26.63 -0.31
N ILE A 260 1.49 -25.95 0.04
CA ILE A 260 1.38 -25.06 1.21
C ILE A 260 0.96 -25.90 2.42
N THR A 261 1.65 -25.73 3.54
CA THR A 261 1.39 -26.41 4.82
C THR A 261 1.17 -25.39 5.93
N SER A 262 0.00 -25.47 6.56
CA SER A 262 -0.42 -24.56 7.64
C SER A 262 0.25 -24.92 8.97
N ASP A 263 0.33 -23.96 9.89
CA ASP A 263 0.74 -24.21 11.28
C ASP A 263 -0.40 -24.90 12.06
N THR A 264 -0.31 -26.22 12.19
CA THR A 264 -1.33 -27.01 12.88
C THR A 264 -1.39 -26.75 14.39
N ASP A 265 -0.29 -26.32 15.01
CA ASP A 265 -0.27 -26.00 16.43
C ASP A 265 -1.05 -24.71 16.68
N PHE A 266 -0.89 -23.72 15.79
CA PHE A 266 -1.73 -22.52 15.79
C PHE A 266 -3.21 -22.85 15.57
N ILE A 267 -3.56 -23.68 14.58
CA ILE A 267 -4.96 -24.07 14.30
C ILE A 267 -5.61 -24.75 15.50
N ASN A 268 -4.86 -25.61 16.22
CA ASN A 268 -5.38 -26.39 17.33
C ASN A 268 -5.27 -25.69 18.70
N ALA A 269 -4.63 -24.52 18.76
CA ALA A 269 -4.51 -23.77 20.02
C ALA A 269 -5.90 -23.35 20.54
N PRO A 270 -6.16 -23.49 21.85
CA PRO A 270 -7.50 -23.28 22.42
C PRO A 270 -8.00 -21.83 22.32
N ASP A 271 -7.10 -20.88 22.11
CA ASP A 271 -7.35 -19.45 21.99
C ASP A 271 -7.42 -18.97 20.52
N THR A 272 -7.29 -19.86 19.53
CA THR A 272 -7.42 -19.51 18.11
C THR A 272 -8.87 -19.30 17.73
N VAL A 273 -9.16 -18.14 17.13
CA VAL A 273 -10.53 -17.73 16.78
C VAL A 273 -10.75 -17.84 15.27
N PHE A 274 -11.66 -18.70 14.85
CA PHE A 274 -11.98 -18.88 13.43
C PHE A 274 -12.93 -17.81 12.89
N PRO A 275 -12.87 -17.48 11.59
CA PRO A 275 -11.96 -18.06 10.58
C PRO A 275 -10.50 -17.70 10.77
N VAL A 276 -9.66 -18.55 10.18
CA VAL A 276 -8.23 -18.32 10.03
C VAL A 276 -7.93 -18.15 8.55
N ARG A 277 -7.20 -17.09 8.17
CA ARG A 277 -6.72 -16.90 6.81
C ARG A 277 -5.25 -17.27 6.71
N ILE A 278 -4.87 -17.93 5.63
CA ILE A 278 -3.48 -18.12 5.20
C ILE A 278 -3.29 -17.23 3.99
N ASP A 279 -2.22 -16.44 3.99
CA ASP A 279 -1.99 -15.40 2.98
C ASP A 279 -0.77 -15.72 2.12
N PRO A 280 -0.91 -16.56 1.08
CA PRO A 280 0.09 -16.63 0.02
C PRO A 280 -0.05 -15.42 -0.91
N THR A 281 1.00 -14.61 -1.02
CA THR A 281 1.00 -13.45 -1.94
C THR A 281 1.93 -13.70 -3.13
N TYR A 282 1.40 -13.51 -4.34
CA TYR A 282 2.16 -13.51 -5.59
C TYR A 282 2.42 -12.08 -6.02
N VAL A 283 3.69 -11.68 -6.01
CA VAL A 283 4.10 -10.32 -6.34
C VAL A 283 4.55 -10.28 -7.80
N THR A 284 4.02 -9.33 -8.56
CA THR A 284 4.69 -8.87 -9.78
C THR A 284 5.77 -7.91 -9.33
N THR A 285 7.05 -8.18 -9.63
CA THR A 285 8.13 -7.32 -9.12
C THR A 285 7.88 -5.87 -9.55
N GLY A 286 7.66 -5.03 -8.54
CA GLY A 286 7.38 -3.61 -8.69
C GLY A 286 8.63 -2.77 -8.47
N THR A 287 8.42 -1.46 -8.46
CA THR A 287 9.46 -0.44 -8.27
C THR A 287 9.42 0.09 -6.83
N ASP A 288 10.56 0.06 -6.16
CA ASP A 288 10.72 0.63 -4.81
C ASP A 288 10.79 2.17 -4.88
N TYR A 289 9.63 2.84 -4.90
CA TYR A 289 9.58 4.31 -4.85
C TYR A 289 9.76 4.86 -3.44
N THR A 290 9.37 4.08 -2.44
CA THR A 290 9.40 4.47 -1.04
C THR A 290 10.11 3.40 -0.23
N SER A 291 10.87 3.83 0.77
CA SER A 291 11.45 2.93 1.76
C SER A 291 11.21 3.52 3.13
N ASP A 292 10.89 2.67 4.09
CA ASP A 292 10.70 3.07 5.47
C ASP A 292 11.50 2.18 6.42
N THR A 293 11.69 2.70 7.63
CA THR A 293 12.16 1.94 8.78
C THR A 293 11.86 2.74 10.05
N TYR A 294 11.93 2.09 11.20
CA TYR A 294 11.93 2.78 12.49
C TYR A 294 12.97 2.18 13.43
N VAL A 295 13.44 3.01 14.35
CA VAL A 295 14.28 2.59 15.48
C VAL A 295 13.54 2.86 16.78
N ALA A 296 13.66 1.95 17.74
CA ALA A 296 13.05 2.05 19.07
C ALA A 296 14.15 2.16 20.14
N ASP A 297 13.92 2.95 21.20
CA ASP A 297 14.87 3.09 22.32
C ASP A 297 14.75 1.97 23.37
N ARG A 298 13.69 1.17 23.31
CA ARG A 298 13.46 -0.02 24.14
C ARG A 298 13.03 -1.22 23.31
N TYR A 299 13.24 -2.38 23.90
CA TYR A 299 12.92 -3.68 23.34
C TYR A 299 11.85 -4.37 24.23
N ASP A 300 10.91 -5.13 23.63
CA ASP A 300 9.74 -5.70 24.34
C ASP A 300 10.04 -6.82 25.35
N GLY A 301 11.30 -7.22 25.48
CA GLY A 301 11.78 -8.18 26.47
C GLY A 301 11.32 -9.63 26.27
N THR A 302 10.54 -9.95 25.22
CA THR A 302 9.99 -11.30 25.03
C THR A 302 10.83 -12.22 24.15
N ILE A 303 11.76 -11.68 23.34
CA ILE A 303 12.72 -12.41 22.48
C ILE A 303 14.02 -11.56 22.43
N ASP A 304 15.26 -12.04 22.57
CA ASP A 304 16.43 -11.12 22.47
C ASP A 304 16.64 -10.63 21.03
N ARG A 305 15.94 -9.56 20.62
CA ARG A 305 15.94 -9.02 19.25
C ARG A 305 16.74 -7.72 19.10
N ARG A 306 17.80 -7.56 19.89
CA ARG A 306 18.69 -6.37 19.76
C ARG A 306 19.39 -6.29 18.39
N ASP A 307 19.38 -7.39 17.63
CA ASP A 307 19.92 -7.51 16.27
C ASP A 307 18.84 -7.78 15.20
N ASP A 308 17.54 -7.76 15.53
CA ASP A 308 16.50 -8.02 14.51
C ASP A 308 16.18 -6.74 13.73
N ASN A 309 16.13 -6.86 12.41
CA ASN A 309 15.45 -5.89 11.57
C ASN A 309 13.93 -6.16 11.66
N TYR A 310 13.13 -5.12 11.92
CA TYR A 310 11.66 -5.19 11.88
C TYR A 310 11.12 -5.31 10.43
N TYR A 311 11.83 -5.98 9.53
CA TYR A 311 11.53 -5.99 8.09
C TYR A 311 10.24 -6.75 7.72
N LEU A 312 9.72 -7.58 8.64
CA LEU A 312 8.46 -8.30 8.51
C LEU A 312 7.31 -7.62 9.28
N ASP A 313 7.56 -6.46 9.88
CA ASP A 313 6.53 -5.71 10.61
C ASP A 313 5.68 -4.91 9.61
N ASP A 314 4.40 -5.26 9.50
CA ASP A 314 3.47 -4.58 8.60
C ASP A 314 3.06 -3.18 9.10
N ASP A 315 3.51 -2.80 10.30
CA ASP A 315 3.23 -1.51 10.90
C ASP A 315 4.47 -0.60 10.91
N LEU A 316 4.38 0.53 10.22
CA LEU A 316 5.31 1.63 10.42
C LEU A 316 5.02 2.33 11.76
N ARG A 317 5.78 1.98 12.79
CA ARG A 317 5.56 2.53 14.14
C ARG A 317 6.25 3.87 14.34
N THR A 318 5.56 4.76 15.05
CA THR A 318 6.06 6.09 15.43
C THR A 318 5.66 6.46 16.87
N GLY A 319 6.15 7.58 17.37
CA GLY A 319 5.80 8.10 18.70
C GLY A 319 6.36 7.26 19.85
N LYS A 320 5.65 7.23 20.99
CA LYS A 320 6.10 6.57 22.22
C LYS A 320 5.05 5.60 22.76
N ASP A 321 5.47 4.43 23.24
CA ASP A 321 4.65 3.57 24.10
C ASP A 321 5.45 2.94 25.26
N THR A 322 4.77 2.15 26.09
CA THR A 322 5.35 1.51 27.28
C THR A 322 6.29 0.36 26.94
N THR A 323 6.05 -0.32 25.82
CA THR A 323 6.71 -1.56 25.41
C THR A 323 8.01 -1.27 24.67
N TYR A 324 7.96 -0.38 23.69
CA TYR A 324 9.04 -0.02 22.78
C TYR A 324 9.65 1.35 23.07
N GLY A 325 9.13 2.07 24.06
CA GLY A 325 9.61 3.39 24.44
C GLY A 325 9.45 4.39 23.29
N VAL A 326 10.42 5.30 23.12
CA VAL A 326 10.43 6.29 22.04
C VAL A 326 10.89 5.66 20.74
N ARG A 327 10.10 5.83 19.68
CA ARG A 327 10.42 5.40 18.33
C ARG A 327 10.68 6.60 17.42
N ARG A 328 11.64 6.44 16.51
CA ARG A 328 11.90 7.39 15.43
C ARG A 328 11.73 6.68 14.09
N THR A 329 10.82 7.22 13.29
CA THR A 329 10.50 6.74 11.94
C THR A 329 11.34 7.46 10.91
N TYR A 330 11.84 6.74 9.92
CA TYR A 330 12.53 7.28 8.76
C TYR A 330 11.75 6.89 7.50
N LEU A 331 11.46 7.88 6.67
CA LEU A 331 10.79 7.73 5.39
C LEU A 331 11.70 8.28 4.30
N ARG A 332 11.88 7.52 3.23
CA ARG A 332 12.60 7.94 2.04
C ARG A 332 11.69 7.80 0.84
N PHE A 333 11.49 8.90 0.13
CA PHE A 333 10.76 8.94 -1.13
C PHE A 333 11.74 9.16 -2.28
N LYS A 334 11.52 8.46 -3.39
CA LYS A 334 12.13 8.81 -4.67
C LYS A 334 11.43 10.06 -5.18
N LEU A 335 12.16 11.17 -5.21
CA LEU A 335 11.64 12.41 -5.77
C LEU A 335 11.57 12.30 -7.30
N PRO A 336 10.57 12.93 -7.94
CA PRO A 336 10.47 12.99 -9.39
C PRO A 336 11.72 13.66 -9.99
N SER A 337 12.12 13.21 -11.17
CA SER A 337 13.41 13.61 -11.79
C SER A 337 13.26 14.40 -13.09
N GLY A 338 12.03 14.50 -13.62
CA GLY A 338 11.73 15.18 -14.90
C GLY A 338 11.57 16.70 -14.84
N TYR A 339 11.90 17.35 -13.72
CA TYR A 339 11.58 18.77 -13.50
C TYR A 339 12.81 19.67 -13.48
N GLU A 340 12.96 20.52 -14.49
CA GLU A 340 13.93 21.63 -14.50
C GLU A 340 13.34 22.88 -13.82
N TYR A 341 13.17 22.92 -12.49
CA TYR A 341 12.69 24.12 -11.80
C TYR A 341 13.39 24.39 -10.46
N GLY A 342 13.41 25.67 -10.07
CA GLY A 342 14.30 26.32 -9.09
C GLY A 342 14.22 25.92 -7.61
N GLY A 343 13.96 24.64 -7.31
CA GLY A 343 13.94 24.06 -5.96
C GLY A 343 12.53 23.79 -5.41
N ILE A 344 12.47 22.98 -4.36
CA ILE A 344 11.24 22.67 -3.62
C ILE A 344 10.94 23.86 -2.69
N THR A 345 9.78 24.50 -2.88
CA THR A 345 9.33 25.65 -2.07
C THR A 345 8.48 25.24 -0.86
N SER A 346 7.80 24.09 -0.94
CA SER A 346 7.01 23.50 0.14
C SER A 346 6.86 21.99 -0.05
N ALA A 347 6.59 21.26 1.03
CA ALA A 347 6.26 19.84 0.99
C ALA A 347 5.25 19.52 2.10
N GLU A 348 4.30 18.62 1.81
CA GLU A 348 3.33 18.09 2.76
C GLU A 348 3.42 16.55 2.74
N LEU A 349 3.29 15.93 3.92
CA LEU A 349 3.25 14.48 4.05
C LEU A 349 1.91 14.08 4.65
N GLN A 350 1.14 13.29 3.91
CA GLN A 350 -0.13 12.74 4.39
C GLN A 350 0.07 11.29 4.84
N LEU A 351 -0.25 11.01 6.11
CA LEU A 351 -0.16 9.67 6.69
C LEU A 351 -1.53 9.25 7.23
N ARG A 352 -1.84 7.95 7.11
CA ARG A 352 -3.03 7.35 7.72
C ARG A 352 -2.63 6.55 8.95
N LEU A 353 -3.27 6.84 10.08
CA LEU A 353 -3.05 6.11 11.33
C LEU A 353 -3.92 4.84 11.38
N LYS A 354 -3.30 3.66 11.52
CA LYS A 354 -3.99 2.36 11.65
C LYS A 354 -4.59 2.14 13.03
N SER A 355 -3.89 2.52 14.10
CA SER A 355 -4.41 2.45 15.48
C SER A 355 -3.69 3.46 16.38
N LYS A 356 -4.38 3.97 17.42
CA LYS A 356 -3.77 4.74 18.50
C LYS A 356 -3.30 3.76 19.58
N GLY A 357 -2.02 3.77 19.91
CA GLY A 357 -1.56 3.15 21.16
C GLY A 357 -2.26 3.83 22.34
N THR A 358 -2.74 3.05 23.32
CA THR A 358 -3.56 3.51 24.46
C THR A 358 -2.85 4.48 25.42
N GLY A 359 -1.67 4.98 25.07
CA GLY A 359 -0.85 5.88 25.91
C GLY A 359 -0.38 7.18 25.26
N ALA A 360 -0.77 7.49 24.02
CA ALA A 360 -0.30 8.70 23.34
C ALA A 360 -1.42 9.75 23.23
N ASN A 361 -1.30 10.82 24.02
CA ASN A 361 -1.99 12.09 23.79
C ASN A 361 -1.74 12.54 22.34
N ASP A 362 -2.78 13.12 21.74
CA ASP A 362 -2.88 13.54 20.35
C ASP A 362 -1.57 14.08 19.75
N LEU A 363 -1.18 13.49 18.62
CA LEU A 363 -0.31 14.14 17.65
C LEU A 363 -1.16 14.50 16.44
N SER A 364 -1.62 15.75 16.44
CA SER A 364 -1.89 16.51 15.22
C SER A 364 -0.55 17.00 14.68
N ALA A 365 -0.22 16.64 13.44
CA ALA A 365 0.72 17.36 12.59
C ALA A 365 0.31 17.13 11.13
#